data_AF-A0A7X7PIA5-F1
#
_entry.id   AF-A0A7X7PIA5-F1
#
_cell.length_a   1.000
_cell.length_b   1.000
_cell.length_c   1.000
_cell.angle_alpha   90.00
_cell.angle_beta   90.00
_cell.angle_gamma   90.00
#
_symmetry.space_group_name_H-M   'P 1'
#
loop_
_entity.id
_entity.type
_entity.pdbx_description
1 polymer ?
#
loop_
_entity_poly.entity_id
_entity_poly.type
_entity_poly.pdbx_seq_one_letter_code
_entity_poly.pdbx_strand_id
1 'polypeptide(L)'
;MLRKTVVEAIGTFFLVLTIGQVVLDPGAGALAPLAIGSALMVMVFAGGHVSGAHYNPAVTLGVFLRGRATATDMIAYWVAQLVGAVLALFAIRFLKGAVPVTLLTPPTATAFVAEFLFTFALVYVVLNVATTKGNEGNSHYGLAI
;
A
#
# COMPACT_ATOMS: atom_id res chain seq x y z
N MET A 1 1.92 -18.80 8.28
CA MET A 1 1.90 -18.09 6.99
C MET A 1 0.51 -17.58 6.63
N LEU A 2 -0.43 -18.45 6.21
CA LEU A 2 -1.76 -18.09 5.65
C LEU A 2 -2.46 -16.84 6.23
N ARG A 3 -2.59 -16.72 7.57
CA ARG A 3 -3.23 -15.55 8.22
C ARG A 3 -2.57 -14.21 7.83
N LYS A 4 -1.24 -14.17 7.65
CA LYS A 4 -0.49 -12.99 7.20
C LYS A 4 -0.86 -12.63 5.76
N THR A 5 -0.77 -13.60 4.84
CA THR A 5 -1.00 -13.38 3.41
C THR A 5 -2.45 -13.02 3.09
N VAL A 6 -3.42 -13.55 3.86
CA VAL A 6 -4.83 -13.11 3.75
C VAL A 6 -4.99 -11.63 4.15
N VAL A 7 -4.36 -11.19 5.25
CA VAL A 7 -4.39 -9.78 5.65
C VAL A 7 -3.69 -8.88 4.64
N GLU A 8 -2.54 -9.28 4.10
CA GLU A 8 -1.84 -8.53 3.05
C GLU A 8 -2.70 -8.36 1.79
N ALA A 9 -3.36 -9.43 1.33
CA ALA A 9 -4.26 -9.37 0.17
C ALA A 9 -5.47 -8.45 0.42
N ILE A 10 -6.05 -8.47 1.64
CA ILE A 10 -7.18 -7.61 2.00
C ILE A 10 -6.75 -6.14 2.09
N GLY A 11 -5.59 -5.84 2.68
CA GLY A 11 -5.09 -4.47 2.78
C GLY A 11 -4.73 -3.86 1.42
N THR A 12 -4.01 -4.61 0.57
CA THR A 12 -3.74 -4.15 -0.81
C THR A 12 -5.02 -4.06 -1.64
N PHE A 13 -5.99 -4.95 -1.44
CA PHE A 13 -7.30 -4.85 -2.09
C PHE A 13 -7.98 -3.52 -1.75
N PHE A 14 -8.12 -3.18 -0.47
CA PHE A 14 -8.78 -1.93 -0.08
C PHE A 14 -7.97 -0.67 -0.45
N LEU A 15 -6.63 -0.73 -0.39
CA LEU A 15 -5.77 0.37 -0.84
C LEU A 15 -5.94 0.65 -2.34
N VAL A 16 -5.80 -0.39 -3.19
CA VAL A 16 -5.93 -0.25 -4.65
C VAL A 16 -7.36 0.08 -5.05
N LEU A 17 -8.37 -0.48 -4.38
CA LEU A 17 -9.77 -0.13 -4.58
C LEU A 17 -10.01 1.35 -4.28
N THR A 18 -9.54 1.87 -3.13
CA THR A 18 -9.66 3.29 -2.80
C THR A 18 -9.01 4.16 -3.87
N ILE A 19 -7.76 3.88 -4.26
CA ILE A 19 -7.07 4.60 -5.34
C ILE A 19 -7.95 4.64 -6.60
N GLY A 20 -8.40 3.47 -7.09
CA GLY A 20 -9.23 3.39 -8.29
C GLY A 20 -10.61 4.04 -8.17
N GLN A 21 -11.16 4.23 -6.96
CA GLN A 21 -12.38 5.02 -6.77
C GLN A 21 -12.11 6.53 -6.85
N VAL A 22 -10.99 7.02 -6.30
CA VAL A 22 -10.73 8.46 -6.13
C VAL A 22 -9.82 9.11 -7.19
N VAL A 23 -9.22 8.33 -8.10
CA VAL A 23 -8.44 8.86 -9.24
C VAL A 23 -9.14 8.69 -10.60
N LEU A 24 -10.34 8.09 -10.64
CA LEU A 24 -11.09 7.81 -11.87
C LEU A 24 -12.50 8.39 -11.80
N ASP A 25 -12.97 8.99 -12.90
CA ASP A 25 -14.31 9.60 -12.98
C ASP A 25 -15.45 8.60 -12.71
N PRO A 26 -16.56 9.03 -12.09
CA PRO A 26 -16.85 10.39 -11.59
C PRO A 26 -16.35 10.64 -10.16
N GLY A 27 -15.35 9.88 -9.67
CA GLY A 27 -14.81 9.98 -8.31
C GLY A 27 -13.47 10.73 -8.22
N ALA A 28 -12.92 11.16 -9.35
CA ALA A 28 -11.67 11.92 -9.41
C ALA A 28 -11.81 13.29 -8.71
N GLY A 29 -10.89 13.63 -7.81
CA GLY A 29 -10.95 14.93 -7.12
C GLY A 29 -9.75 15.23 -6.21
N ALA A 30 -9.65 16.50 -5.79
CA ALA A 30 -8.50 17.02 -5.04
C ALA A 30 -8.27 16.35 -3.66
N LEU A 31 -9.29 15.67 -3.11
CA LEU A 31 -9.19 14.94 -1.84
C LEU A 31 -8.64 13.51 -2.00
N ALA A 32 -8.30 13.07 -3.21
CA ALA A 32 -7.75 11.74 -3.49
C ALA A 32 -6.57 11.34 -2.56
N PRO A 33 -5.54 12.18 -2.31
CA PRO A 33 -4.43 11.82 -1.43
C PRO A 33 -4.89 11.55 0.01
N LEU A 34 -5.82 12.35 0.52
CA LEU A 34 -6.37 12.20 1.88
C LEU A 34 -7.19 10.91 2.00
N ALA A 35 -7.99 10.57 0.98
CA ALA A 35 -8.76 9.32 0.97
C ALA A 35 -7.84 8.08 0.92
N ILE A 36 -6.80 8.10 0.08
CA ILE A 36 -5.82 7.01 -0.06
C ILE A 36 -5.06 6.80 1.26
N GLY A 37 -4.53 7.87 1.86
CA GLY A 37 -3.85 7.82 3.17
C GLY A 37 -4.78 7.34 4.30
N SER A 38 -6.02 7.84 4.34
CA SER A 38 -7.01 7.42 5.34
C SER A 38 -7.35 5.92 5.23
N ALA A 39 -7.45 5.39 4.01
CA ALA A 39 -7.68 3.97 3.79
C ALA A 39 -6.46 3.11 4.18
N LEU A 40 -5.23 3.57 3.86
CA LEU A 40 -3.99 2.93 4.30
C LEU A 40 -3.93 2.87 5.83
N MET A 41 -4.12 4.00 6.51
CA MET A 41 -4.18 4.12 7.98
C MET A 41 -5.14 3.11 8.61
N VAL A 42 -6.39 3.06 8.13
CA VAL A 42 -7.42 2.14 8.65
C VAL A 42 -7.00 0.68 8.46
N MET A 43 -6.47 0.32 7.28
CA MET A 43 -6.00 -1.05 7.04
C MET A 43 -4.73 -1.39 7.85
N VAL A 44 -3.86 -0.42 8.14
CA VAL A 44 -2.68 -0.61 8.99
C VAL A 44 -3.09 -0.85 10.44
N PHE A 45 -4.04 -0.09 10.99
CA PHE A 45 -4.61 -0.37 12.32
C PHE A 45 -5.32 -1.73 12.38
N ALA A 46 -6.07 -2.11 11.33
CA ALA A 46 -6.78 -3.39 11.28
C ALA A 46 -5.84 -4.61 11.19
N GLY A 47 -4.79 -4.55 10.36
CA GLY A 47 -3.95 -5.70 10.01
C GLY A 47 -2.51 -5.68 10.51
N GLY A 48 -1.99 -4.56 11.02
CA GLY A 48 -0.58 -4.39 11.39
C GLY A 48 -0.10 -5.41 12.43
N HIS A 49 -0.94 -5.69 13.42
CA HIS A 49 -0.69 -6.70 14.45
C HIS A 49 -0.71 -8.17 13.93
N VAL A 50 -1.00 -8.39 12.65
CA VAL A 50 -1.10 -9.73 12.02
C VAL A 50 0.04 -9.97 11.03
N SER A 51 0.23 -9.04 10.08
CA SER A 51 1.20 -9.19 9.00
C SER A 51 2.36 -8.18 9.06
N GLY A 52 2.23 -7.12 9.85
CA GLY A 52 3.05 -5.90 9.70
C GLY A 52 2.42 -4.87 8.74
N ALA A 53 1.30 -5.19 8.09
CA ALA A 53 0.55 -4.32 7.18
C ALA A 53 1.42 -3.63 6.12
N HIS A 54 2.20 -4.42 5.36
CA HIS A 54 3.09 -3.84 4.36
C HIS A 54 2.31 -3.30 3.15
N TYR A 55 1.35 -4.11 2.66
CA TYR A 55 0.40 -3.85 1.55
C TYR A 55 1.00 -3.38 0.22
N ASN A 56 2.32 -3.31 0.13
CA ASN A 56 3.10 -2.73 -0.94
C ASN A 56 4.42 -3.53 -1.10
N PRO A 57 4.80 -3.95 -2.33
CA PRO A 57 6.03 -4.71 -2.55
C PRO A 57 7.32 -3.99 -2.14
N ALA A 58 7.42 -2.68 -2.33
CA ALA A 58 8.59 -1.88 -1.97
C ALA A 58 8.72 -1.70 -0.45
N VAL A 59 7.60 -1.53 0.26
CA VAL A 59 7.58 -1.57 1.73
C VAL A 59 8.04 -2.93 2.25
N THR A 60 7.53 -4.01 1.65
CA THR A 60 7.93 -5.38 1.98
C THR A 60 9.42 -5.61 1.76
N LEU A 61 9.99 -5.09 0.67
CA LEU A 61 11.42 -5.14 0.38
C LEU A 61 12.22 -4.37 1.44
N GLY A 62 11.79 -3.16 1.83
CA GLY A 62 12.44 -2.37 2.88
C GLY A 62 12.47 -3.09 4.23
N VAL A 63 11.35 -3.71 4.63
CA VAL A 63 11.26 -4.48 5.89
C VAL A 63 12.13 -5.76 5.84
N PHE A 64 12.20 -6.43 4.69
CA PHE A 64 13.14 -7.54 4.45
C PHE A 64 14.60 -7.09 4.56
N LEU A 65 14.99 -6.00 3.89
CA LEU A 65 16.35 -5.46 3.92
C LEU A 65 16.78 -4.96 5.32
N ARG A 66 15.83 -4.50 6.15
CA ARG A 66 16.08 -4.18 7.57
C ARG A 66 16.05 -5.43 8.48
N GLY A 67 16.04 -6.65 7.93
CA GLY A 67 16.10 -7.92 8.67
C GLY A 67 14.86 -8.21 9.52
N ARG A 68 13.72 -7.59 9.19
CA ARG A 68 12.46 -7.66 9.97
C ARG A 68 11.37 -8.52 9.30
N ALA A 69 11.63 -9.07 8.12
CA ALA A 69 10.85 -10.11 7.46
C ALA A 69 11.79 -11.18 6.87
N THR A 70 11.32 -12.42 6.70
CA THR A 70 12.10 -13.46 5.99
C THR A 70 11.94 -13.33 4.47
N ALA A 71 12.83 -13.94 3.68
CA ALA A 71 12.66 -14.01 2.22
C ALA A 71 11.34 -14.73 1.83
N THR A 72 10.93 -15.73 2.62
CA THR A 72 9.67 -16.45 2.47
C THR A 72 8.46 -15.58 2.77
N ASP A 73 8.52 -14.73 3.81
CA ASP A 73 7.49 -13.71 4.04
C ASP A 73 7.44 -12.74 2.84
N MET A 74 8.59 -12.21 2.39
CA MET A 74 8.65 -11.23 1.29
C MET A 74 7.99 -11.75 0.02
N ILE A 75 8.35 -12.95 -0.45
CA ILE A 75 7.79 -13.55 -1.67
C ILE A 75 6.29 -13.85 -1.49
N ALA A 76 5.89 -14.41 -0.34
CA ALA A 76 4.49 -14.71 -0.07
C ALA A 76 3.62 -13.44 0.02
N TYR A 77 4.17 -12.34 0.54
CA TYR A 77 3.52 -11.04 0.64
C TYR A 77 3.38 -10.40 -0.75
N TRP A 78 4.43 -10.39 -1.58
CA TRP A 78 4.34 -9.89 -2.94
C TRP A 78 3.25 -10.59 -3.76
N VAL A 79 3.16 -11.93 -3.68
CA VAL A 79 2.09 -12.69 -4.34
C VAL A 79 0.71 -12.31 -3.79
N ALA A 80 0.55 -12.19 -2.47
CA ALA A 80 -0.70 -11.80 -1.85
C ALA A 80 -1.15 -10.37 -2.22
N GLN A 81 -0.20 -9.42 -2.24
CA GLN A 81 -0.42 -8.02 -2.60
C GLN A 81 -0.84 -7.90 -4.08
N LEU A 82 -0.17 -8.61 -4.99
CA LEU A 82 -0.53 -8.64 -6.41
C LEU A 82 -1.92 -9.25 -6.63
N VAL A 83 -2.27 -10.34 -5.93
CA VAL A 83 -3.63 -10.92 -5.97
C VAL A 83 -4.68 -9.93 -5.44
N GLY A 84 -4.40 -9.25 -4.32
CA GLY A 84 -5.28 -8.20 -3.78
C GLY A 84 -5.51 -7.05 -4.76
N ALA A 85 -4.45 -6.56 -5.41
CA ALA A 85 -4.52 -5.51 -6.42
C ALA A 85 -5.33 -5.93 -7.68
N VAL A 86 -5.16 -7.18 -8.15
CA VAL A 86 -5.93 -7.71 -9.28
C VAL A 86 -7.42 -7.87 -8.94
N LEU A 87 -7.74 -8.35 -7.73
CA LEU A 87 -9.13 -8.42 -7.25
C LEU A 87 -9.75 -7.01 -7.12
N ALA A 88 -8.97 -6.02 -6.68
CA ALA A 88 -9.42 -4.63 -6.62
C ALA A 88 -9.70 -4.06 -8.00
N LEU A 89 -8.89 -4.37 -9.02
CA LEU A 89 -9.15 -3.96 -10.41
C LEU A 89 -10.50 -4.47 -10.94
N PHE A 90 -10.88 -5.71 -10.61
CA PHE A 90 -12.20 -6.24 -10.94
C PHE A 90 -13.32 -5.51 -10.18
N ALA A 91 -13.14 -5.20 -8.89
CA ALA A 91 -14.10 -4.42 -8.12
C ALA A 91 -14.25 -2.97 -8.65
N ILE A 92 -13.16 -2.31 -9.04
CA ILE A 92 -13.16 -0.99 -9.69
C ILE A 92 -13.96 -1.05 -11.01
N ARG A 93 -13.66 -2.02 -11.88
CA ARG A 93 -14.38 -2.25 -13.15
C ARG A 93 -15.87 -2.52 -12.95
N PHE A 94 -16.25 -3.24 -11.89
CA PHE A 94 -17.65 -3.51 -11.57
C PHE A 94 -18.38 -2.26 -11.06
N LEU A 95 -17.78 -1.52 -10.11
CA LEU A 95 -18.40 -0.36 -9.47
C LEU A 95 -18.46 0.89 -10.36
N LYS A 96 -17.47 1.08 -11.24
CA LYS A 96 -17.34 2.28 -12.09
C LYS A 96 -17.63 2.01 -13.58
N GLY A 97 -17.81 0.75 -13.97
CA GLY A 97 -17.91 0.35 -15.37
C GLY A 97 -16.60 0.51 -16.14
N ALA A 98 -16.71 0.67 -17.46
CA ALA A 98 -15.58 0.88 -18.36
C ALA A 98 -15.17 2.36 -18.42
N VAL A 99 -14.59 2.88 -17.32
CA VAL A 99 -14.02 4.24 -17.30
C VAL A 99 -12.84 4.32 -18.27
N PRO A 100 -12.76 5.33 -19.16
CA PRO A 100 -11.58 5.59 -19.98
C PRO A 100 -10.36 5.90 -19.11
N VAL A 101 -9.21 5.28 -19.40
CA VAL A 101 -7.96 5.53 -18.68
C VAL A 101 -6.95 6.12 -19.66
N THR A 102 -6.65 7.41 -19.51
CA THR A 102 -5.56 8.08 -20.22
C THR A 102 -4.25 7.76 -19.54
N LEU A 103 -3.29 7.18 -20.27
CA LEU A 103 -1.95 6.91 -19.74
C LEU A 103 -1.21 8.25 -19.55
N LEU A 104 -0.67 8.47 -18.35
CA LEU A 104 0.28 9.56 -18.11
C LEU A 104 1.62 9.23 -18.78
N THR A 105 2.12 10.15 -19.60
CA THR A 105 3.43 10.04 -20.26
C THR A 105 4.39 11.18 -19.83
N PRO A 106 4.75 11.27 -18.52
CA PRO A 106 5.73 12.24 -18.05
C PRO A 106 7.15 11.93 -18.57
N PRO A 107 8.07 12.90 -18.55
CA PRO A 107 9.48 12.62 -18.83
C PRO A 107 10.04 11.57 -17.85
N THR A 108 10.76 10.57 -18.37
CA THR A 108 11.22 9.40 -17.60
C THR A 108 12.01 9.78 -16.35
N ALA A 109 12.86 10.80 -16.43
CA ALA A 109 13.63 11.30 -15.29
C ALA A 109 12.74 11.90 -14.19
N THR A 110 11.70 12.67 -14.57
CA THR A 110 10.73 13.25 -13.64
C THR A 110 9.91 12.16 -12.94
N ALA A 111 9.48 11.15 -13.69
CA ALA A 111 8.77 9.99 -13.13
C ALA A 111 9.64 9.23 -12.12
N PHE A 112 10.88 8.90 -12.50
CA PHE A 112 11.81 8.17 -11.63
C PHE A 112 12.14 8.94 -10.34
N VAL A 113 12.35 10.26 -10.42
CA VAL A 113 12.58 11.11 -9.24
C VAL A 113 11.34 11.15 -8.32
N ALA A 114 10.14 11.28 -8.88
CA ALA A 114 8.90 11.26 -8.09
C ALA A 114 8.69 9.91 -7.39
N GLU A 115 8.76 8.80 -8.13
CA GLU A 115 8.63 7.44 -7.60
C GLU A 115 9.66 7.15 -6.51
N PHE A 116 10.93 7.55 -6.72
CA PHE A 116 11.98 7.41 -5.73
C PHE A 116 11.68 8.21 -4.46
N LEU A 117 11.32 9.50 -4.57
CA LEU A 117 11.10 10.36 -3.41
C LEU A 117 9.89 9.91 -2.57
N PHE A 118 8.76 9.60 -3.20
CA PHE A 118 7.57 9.16 -2.47
C PHE A 118 7.72 7.73 -1.91
N THR A 119 8.34 6.81 -2.65
CA THR A 119 8.64 5.46 -2.12
C THR A 119 9.66 5.53 -0.99
N PHE A 120 10.70 6.35 -1.11
CA PHE A 120 11.68 6.56 -0.04
C PHE A 120 11.01 7.11 1.22
N ALA A 121 10.16 8.14 1.10
CA ALA A 121 9.43 8.71 2.23
C ALA A 121 8.55 7.67 2.93
N LEU A 122 7.71 6.94 2.18
CA LEU A 122 6.85 5.88 2.71
C LEU A 122 7.66 4.78 3.42
N VAL A 123 8.68 4.24 2.75
CA VAL A 123 9.51 3.16 3.32
C VAL A 123 10.29 3.66 4.55
N TYR A 124 10.86 4.86 4.50
CA TYR A 124 11.55 5.47 5.65
C TYR A 124 10.62 5.60 6.86
N VAL A 125 9.40 6.08 6.65
CA VAL A 125 8.37 6.20 7.69
C VAL A 125 8.00 4.84 8.26
N VAL A 126 7.61 3.86 7.43
CA VAL A 126 7.25 2.51 7.89
C VAL A 126 8.39 1.88 8.69
N LEU A 127 9.63 1.99 8.21
CA LEU A 127 10.78 1.44 8.92
C LEU A 127 11.00 2.14 10.27
N ASN A 128 10.92 3.47 10.35
CA ASN A 128 11.08 4.19 11.61
C ASN A 128 9.96 3.89 12.61
N VAL A 129 8.72 3.85 12.15
CA VAL A 129 7.52 3.79 13.01
C VAL A 129 7.15 2.36 13.40
N ALA A 130 7.16 1.41 12.46
CA ALA A 130 6.70 0.03 12.69
C ALA A 130 7.83 -0.96 13.05
N THR A 131 9.11 -0.60 12.85
CA THR A 131 10.23 -1.56 13.02
C THR A 131 11.40 -1.09 13.91
N THR A 132 11.25 0.04 14.62
CA THR A 132 12.27 0.58 15.55
C THR A 132 11.88 0.31 17.00
N LYS A 133 12.83 -0.18 17.80
CA LYS A 133 12.60 -0.50 19.23
C LYS A 133 12.05 0.69 20.04
N GLY A 134 12.55 1.89 19.78
CA GLY A 134 12.08 3.12 20.44
C GLY A 134 10.62 3.51 20.15
N ASN A 135 9.97 2.87 19.17
CA ASN A 135 8.56 3.06 18.82
C ASN A 135 7.70 1.80 19.08
N GLU A 136 8.25 0.77 19.75
CA GLU A 136 7.48 -0.43 20.08
C GLU A 136 6.32 -0.08 21.04
N GLY A 137 5.10 -0.52 20.70
CA GLY A 137 3.89 -0.22 21.46
C GLY A 137 3.28 1.17 21.24
N ASN A 138 3.77 1.99 20.29
CA ASN A 138 3.16 3.28 19.98
C ASN A 138 1.71 3.14 19.44
N SER A 139 0.88 4.16 19.64
CA SER A 139 -0.53 4.19 19.21
C SER A 139 -0.78 4.90 17.88
N HIS A 140 0.22 5.59 17.32
CA HIS A 140 0.07 6.45 16.14
C HIS A 140 0.55 5.80 14.83
N TYR A 141 0.99 4.54 14.86
CA TYR A 141 1.70 3.92 13.74
C TYR A 141 0.92 3.92 12.42
N GLY A 142 -0.39 3.65 12.46
CA GLY A 142 -1.24 3.73 11.28
C GLY A 142 -1.49 5.16 10.78
N LEU A 143 -1.45 6.17 11.67
CA LEU A 143 -1.65 7.58 11.30
C LEU A 143 -0.38 8.21 10.71
N ALA A 144 0.79 7.67 11.03
CA ALA A 144 2.06 8.18 10.54
C ALA A 144 2.44 7.66 9.14
N ILE A 145 1.90 6.50 8.72
CA ILE A 145 2.20 5.75 7.48
C ILE A 145 1.24 6.13 6.35
#